data_AF-A0A9P7F1B9-F1
#
_entry.id   AF-A0A9P7F1B9-F1
#
_cell.length_a   1.000
_cell.length_b   1.000
_cell.length_c   1.000
_cell.angle_alpha   90.00
_cell.angle_beta   90.00
_cell.angle_gamma   90.00
#
_symmetry.space_group_name_H-M   'P 1'
#
loop_
_entity.id
_entity.type
_entity.pdbx_description
1 polymer ?
#
loop_
_entity_poly.entity_id
_entity_poly.type
_entity_poly.pdbx_seq_one_letter_code
_entity_poly.pdbx_strand_id
1 'polypeptide(L)'
;MKEKSKSYCINGDIETSTGEDTDDIAVLQNERDIATHVISVDDDPSLNPWTFRAFFIGLGLSAFNGSLGKAGSFMWTLQQTVSVSLMFLGIISYVIGLAMDTSIPHYGLLRYLNPGPFNKKENVFIIIMSSAAANSALATEVLAVQCLYYNITLNAVSSIFLLFSSQLLGCIVLAYSLLHPSLKPQTTAMGLAV
;
A
#
# COMPACT_ATOMS: atom_id res chain seq x y z
N MET A 1 38.78 -10.71 24.91
CA MET A 1 38.18 -9.36 24.88
C MET A 1 36.79 -9.46 25.49
N LYS A 2 36.56 -8.89 26.68
CA LYS A 2 35.22 -8.82 27.29
C LYS A 2 34.50 -7.60 26.70
N GLU A 3 33.44 -7.84 25.95
CA GLU A 3 32.59 -6.81 25.40
C GLU A 3 31.83 -6.10 26.54
N LYS A 4 32.00 -4.79 26.63
CA LYS A 4 31.47 -3.97 27.72
C LYS A 4 30.01 -3.65 27.38
N SER A 5 29.06 -4.40 27.93
CA SER A 5 27.62 -4.15 27.74
C SER A 5 27.27 -2.77 28.30
N LYS A 6 26.96 -1.83 27.41
CA LYS A 6 26.56 -0.47 27.74
C LYS A 6 25.04 -0.45 27.91
N SER A 7 24.60 -0.41 29.17
CA SER A 7 23.19 -0.31 29.53
C SER A 7 22.67 1.09 29.16
N TYR A 8 21.57 1.17 28.42
CA TYR A 8 20.87 2.41 28.10
C TYR A 8 19.49 2.39 28.75
N CYS A 9 19.21 3.38 29.60
CA CYS A 9 17.87 3.63 30.10
C CYS A 9 17.21 4.63 29.15
N ILE A 10 16.18 4.20 28.41
CA ILE A 10 15.36 5.10 27.60
C ILE A 10 14.20 5.57 28.49
N ASN A 11 14.22 6.84 28.90
CA ASN A 11 13.01 7.52 29.36
C ASN A 11 12.25 7.94 28.09
N GLY A 12 11.14 7.26 27.83
CA GLY A 12 10.33 7.50 26.64
C GLY A 12 9.43 8.73 26.80
N ASP A 13 9.83 9.86 26.23
CA ASP A 13 8.94 11.00 25.97
C ASP A 13 8.18 10.80 24.64
N ILE A 14 7.61 9.61 24.42
CA ILE A 14 6.77 9.31 23.25
C ILE A 14 5.40 8.98 23.82
N GLU A 15 4.43 9.86 23.58
CA GLU A 15 3.03 9.70 23.97
C GLU A 15 2.42 8.48 23.24
N THR A 16 2.65 7.30 23.80
CA THR A 16 1.86 6.11 23.54
C THR A 16 0.54 6.30 24.29
N SER A 17 -0.55 6.44 23.54
CA SER A 17 -1.90 6.55 24.08
C SER A 17 -2.21 5.37 25.01
N THR A 18 -2.28 5.73 26.29
CA THR A 18 -2.72 5.07 27.52
C THR A 18 -3.41 3.70 27.39
N GLY A 19 -2.89 2.72 28.13
CA GLY A 19 -3.52 1.45 28.45
C GLY A 19 -2.68 0.62 29.42
N GLU A 20 -2.82 0.93 30.70
CA GLU A 20 -2.34 0.23 31.91
C GLU A 20 -0.82 0.11 32.17
N ASP A 21 -0.46 0.58 33.37
CA ASP A 21 0.88 0.65 33.92
C ASP A 21 1.45 -0.73 34.20
N THR A 22 2.68 -0.97 33.75
CA THR A 22 3.66 -1.64 34.62
C THR A 22 5.02 -1.04 34.33
N ASP A 23 5.57 -0.37 35.34
CA ASP A 23 6.90 0.23 35.41
C ASP A 23 8.01 -0.84 35.39
N ASP A 24 8.04 -1.68 34.35
CA ASP A 24 9.15 -2.57 34.13
C ASP A 24 10.22 -1.80 33.37
N ILE A 25 11.14 -1.17 34.10
CA ILE A 25 12.42 -0.70 33.58
C ILE A 25 13.18 -1.93 33.08
N ALA A 26 12.85 -2.39 31.87
CA ALA A 26 13.54 -3.47 31.20
C ALA A 26 14.94 -2.96 30.85
N VAL A 27 15.96 -3.52 31.49
CA VAL A 27 17.36 -3.24 31.17
C VAL A 27 17.67 -3.92 29.84
N LEU A 28 17.48 -3.20 28.75
CA LEU A 28 17.69 -3.71 27.38
C LEU A 28 19.19 -3.86 27.14
N GLN A 29 19.67 -5.11 27.14
CA GLN A 29 21.10 -5.43 27.01
C GLN A 29 21.57 -5.57 25.56
N ASN A 30 20.62 -5.74 24.62
CA ASN A 30 20.89 -6.05 23.23
C ASN A 30 20.22 -5.05 22.28
N GLU A 31 20.88 -4.72 21.17
CA GLU A 31 20.34 -3.80 20.15
C GLU A 31 18.98 -4.27 19.60
N ARG A 32 18.79 -5.60 19.47
CA ARG A 32 17.52 -6.21 19.05
C ARG A 32 16.39 -6.05 20.06
N ASP A 33 16.73 -5.98 21.35
CA ASP A 33 15.78 -5.81 22.44
C ASP A 33 15.26 -4.36 22.49
N ILE A 34 16.18 -3.41 22.25
CA ILE A 34 15.85 -1.99 22.05
C ILE A 34 14.91 -1.80 20.86
N ALA A 35 15.20 -2.43 19.71
CA ALA A 35 14.36 -2.31 18.53
C ALA A 35 12.95 -2.90 18.75
N THR A 36 12.83 -4.01 19.47
CA THR A 36 11.54 -4.66 19.76
C THR A 36 10.74 -3.91 20.81
N HIS A 37 11.40 -3.19 21.72
CA HIS A 37 10.74 -2.35 22.71
C HIS A 37 10.26 -1.02 22.11
N VAL A 38 11.02 -0.42 21.19
CA VAL A 38 10.64 0.84 20.51
C VAL A 38 9.55 0.61 19.47
N ILE A 39 9.48 -0.58 18.87
CA ILE A 39 8.44 -0.96 17.91
C ILE A 39 7.46 -1.87 18.62
N SER A 40 6.32 -1.33 19.06
CA SER A 40 5.24 -2.16 19.62
C SER A 40 4.80 -3.20 18.58
N VAL A 41 4.99 -4.49 18.90
CA VAL A 41 4.58 -5.65 18.11
C VAL A 41 3.16 -6.12 18.49
N ASP A 42 2.48 -5.37 19.37
CA ASP A 42 1.11 -5.67 19.76
C ASP A 42 0.12 -5.16 18.71
N ASP A 43 -0.22 -6.04 17.77
CA ASP A 43 -1.34 -5.88 16.86
C ASP A 43 -2.60 -6.49 17.48
N ASP A 44 -3.56 -5.66 17.92
CA ASP A 44 -4.85 -6.14 18.41
C ASP A 44 -5.68 -6.75 17.26
N PRO A 45 -5.92 -8.08 17.24
CA PRO A 45 -6.59 -8.78 16.14
C PRO A 45 -8.11 -8.53 16.08
N SER A 46 -8.72 -7.96 17.13
CA SER A 46 -10.17 -7.73 17.20
C SER A 46 -10.64 -6.60 16.29
N LEU A 47 -9.72 -5.71 15.93
CA LEU A 47 -9.99 -4.55 15.10
C LEU A 47 -10.07 -4.94 13.63
N ASN A 48 -11.21 -4.66 12.99
CA ASN A 48 -11.47 -4.97 11.60
C ASN A 48 -10.75 -3.99 10.65
N PRO A 49 -9.88 -4.47 9.73
CA PRO A 49 -9.26 -3.63 8.70
C PRO A 49 -10.20 -3.28 7.53
N TRP A 50 -11.27 -4.05 7.32
CA TRP A 50 -12.15 -3.95 6.15
C TRP A 50 -13.44 -3.19 6.48
N THR A 51 -13.40 -1.86 6.44
CA THR A 51 -14.59 -1.01 6.59
C THR A 51 -14.96 -0.31 5.28
N PHE A 52 -16.26 -0.06 5.09
CA PHE A 52 -16.75 0.67 3.91
C PHE A 52 -16.12 2.06 3.78
N ARG A 53 -15.88 2.71 4.91
CA ARG A 53 -15.19 4.00 5.02
C ARG A 53 -13.80 3.94 4.36
N ALA A 54 -13.02 2.91 4.70
CA ALA A 54 -11.65 2.74 4.23
C ALA A 54 -11.62 2.44 2.72
N PHE A 55 -12.61 1.69 2.22
CA PHE A 55 -12.78 1.51 0.77
C PHE A 55 -13.11 2.80 0.03
N PHE A 56 -14.02 3.62 0.54
CA PHE A 56 -14.43 4.85 -0.13
C PHE A 56 -13.27 5.85 -0.21
N ILE A 57 -12.57 6.07 0.91
CA ILE A 57 -11.38 6.93 0.96
C ILE A 57 -10.25 6.33 0.12
N GLY A 58 -10.04 5.01 0.23
CA GLY A 58 -9.05 4.26 -0.55
C GLY A 58 -9.24 4.42 -2.05
N LEU A 59 -10.45 4.19 -2.56
CA LEU A 59 -10.76 4.38 -3.99
C LEU A 59 -10.57 5.83 -4.44
N GLY A 60 -10.94 6.81 -3.61
CA GLY A 60 -10.73 8.23 -3.91
C GLY A 60 -9.25 8.58 -4.03
N LEU A 61 -8.44 8.15 -3.05
CA LEU A 61 -6.99 8.37 -3.06
C LEU A 61 -6.28 7.57 -4.16
N SER A 62 -6.71 6.34 -4.45
CA SER A 62 -6.23 5.54 -5.59
C SER A 62 -6.48 6.24 -6.92
N ALA A 63 -7.69 6.79 -7.12
CA ALA A 63 -8.02 7.54 -8.33
C ALA A 63 -7.18 8.82 -8.44
N PHE A 64 -6.97 9.52 -7.33
CA PHE A 64 -6.10 10.70 -7.28
C PHE A 64 -4.63 10.36 -7.61
N ASN A 65 -4.09 9.33 -6.96
CA ASN A 65 -2.71 8.88 -7.15
C ASN A 65 -2.48 8.40 -8.60
N GLY A 66 -3.41 7.61 -9.15
CA GLY A 66 -3.36 7.17 -10.54
C GLY A 66 -3.54 8.33 -11.55
N SER A 67 -4.40 9.30 -11.23
CA SER A 67 -4.65 10.46 -12.11
C SER A 67 -3.42 11.34 -12.26
N LEU A 68 -2.63 11.57 -11.20
CA LEU A 68 -1.43 12.41 -11.28
C LEU A 68 -0.35 11.83 -12.22
N GLY A 69 -0.17 10.51 -12.21
CA GLY A 69 0.74 9.85 -13.14
C GLY A 69 0.28 9.89 -14.60
N LYS A 70 -1.04 9.94 -14.84
CA LYS A 70 -1.63 10.01 -16.19
C LYS A 70 -1.90 11.42 -16.70
N ALA A 71 -2.02 12.40 -15.80
CA ALA A 71 -2.21 13.81 -16.12
C ALA A 71 -1.01 14.35 -16.92
N GLY A 72 0.21 13.91 -16.60
CA GLY A 72 1.42 14.24 -17.35
C GLY A 72 1.41 13.71 -18.80
N SER A 73 0.74 12.57 -19.06
CA SER A 73 0.59 12.03 -20.41
C SER A 73 -0.53 12.70 -21.22
N PHE A 74 -1.53 13.29 -20.55
CA PHE A 74 -2.62 14.01 -21.21
C PHE A 74 -2.18 15.41 -21.67
N MET A 75 -1.23 16.04 -20.99
CA MET A 75 -0.58 17.25 -21.46
C MET A 75 0.52 16.89 -22.46
N TRP A 76 0.17 17.00 -23.74
CA TRP A 76 0.84 16.52 -24.96
C TRP A 76 2.33 16.91 -25.18
N THR A 77 3.07 17.48 -24.22
CA THR A 77 4.39 18.07 -24.50
C THR A 77 5.52 17.84 -23.50
N LEU A 78 5.31 17.31 -22.29
CA LEU A 78 6.43 17.10 -21.34
C LEU A 78 6.19 15.84 -20.50
N GLN A 79 6.88 14.77 -20.84
CA GLN A 79 6.79 13.48 -20.16
C GLN A 79 7.49 13.54 -18.78
N GLN A 80 6.91 14.28 -17.84
CA GLN A 80 7.32 14.28 -16.44
C GLN A 80 6.26 13.55 -15.63
N THR A 81 6.55 12.29 -15.29
CA THR A 81 5.72 11.53 -14.35
C THR A 81 5.93 12.10 -12.95
N VAL A 82 4.88 12.69 -12.38
CA VAL A 82 4.89 13.16 -11.00
C VAL A 82 4.48 12.00 -10.11
N SER A 83 5.46 11.39 -9.46
CA SER A 83 5.22 10.36 -8.45
C SER A 83 4.91 11.00 -7.11
N VAL A 84 3.84 10.55 -6.46
CA VAL A 84 3.46 11.01 -5.12
C VAL A 84 4.14 10.16 -4.06
N SER A 85 4.67 10.79 -3.00
CA SER A 85 5.29 10.08 -1.87
C SER A 85 4.23 9.32 -1.04
N LEU A 86 4.55 8.08 -0.64
CA LEU A 86 3.69 7.26 0.22
C LEU A 86 3.38 7.93 1.56
N MET A 87 4.33 8.69 2.13
CA MET A 87 4.12 9.40 3.40
C MET A 87 3.08 10.51 3.26
N PHE A 88 3.06 11.20 2.12
CA PHE A 88 2.06 12.22 1.85
C PHE A 88 0.66 11.61 1.72
N LEU A 89 0.54 10.48 1.01
CA LEU A 89 -0.70 9.70 0.95
C LEU A 89 -1.15 9.24 2.34
N GLY A 90 -0.21 8.80 3.20
CA GLY A 90 -0.51 8.37 4.56
C GLY A 90 -1.04 9.48 5.46
N ILE A 91 -0.46 10.69 5.37
CA ILE A 91 -0.92 11.85 6.15
C ILE A 91 -2.30 12.30 5.67
N ILE A 92 -2.51 12.41 4.35
CA ILE A 92 -3.82 12.82 3.80
C ILE A 92 -4.89 11.78 4.11
N SER A 93 -4.58 10.50 3.99
CA SER A 93 -5.47 9.40 4.38
C SER A 93 -5.90 9.54 5.84
N TYR A 94 -4.97 9.82 6.74
CA TYR A 94 -5.26 10.01 8.16
C TYR A 94 -6.16 11.25 8.40
N VAL A 95 -5.86 12.38 7.76
CA VAL A 95 -6.66 13.61 7.89
C VAL A 95 -8.08 13.43 7.35
N ILE A 96 -8.23 12.83 6.17
CA ILE A 96 -9.55 12.54 5.58
C ILE A 96 -10.30 11.50 6.41
N GLY A 97 -9.60 10.48 6.92
CA GLY A 97 -10.14 9.45 7.80
C GLY A 97 -10.76 10.05 9.07
N LEU A 98 -10.03 10.94 9.76
CA LEU A 98 -10.55 11.66 10.93
C LEU A 98 -11.70 12.62 10.57
N ALA A 99 -11.58 13.34 9.46
CA ALA A 99 -12.61 14.28 9.01
C ALA A 99 -13.92 13.55 8.71
N MET A 100 -13.84 12.37 8.07
CA MET A 100 -15.01 11.55 7.75
C MET A 100 -15.59 10.84 8.98
N ASP A 101 -14.75 10.46 9.95
CA ASP A 101 -15.20 9.94 11.24
C ASP A 101 -15.98 11.00 12.04
N THR A 102 -15.49 12.25 12.03
CA THR A 102 -16.16 13.39 12.69
C THR A 102 -17.46 13.80 11.98
N SER A 103 -17.51 13.62 10.64
CA SER A 103 -18.66 14.04 9.82
C SER A 103 -19.81 13.02 9.81
N ILE A 104 -19.55 11.74 10.14
CA ILE A 104 -20.59 10.70 10.13
C ILE A 104 -21.22 10.59 11.53
N PRO A 105 -22.49 10.98 11.71
CA PRO A 105 -23.18 10.80 12.99
C PRO A 105 -23.40 9.32 13.31
N HIS A 106 -23.14 8.92 14.55
CA HIS A 106 -23.21 7.54 15.06
C HIS A 106 -24.63 6.95 15.21
N TYR A 107 -25.66 7.54 14.58
CA TYR A 107 -27.06 7.16 14.80
C TYR A 107 -27.65 6.41 13.59
N GLY A 108 -28.30 5.27 13.82
CA GLY A 108 -29.04 4.49 12.80
C GLY A 108 -28.24 3.40 12.08
N LEU A 109 -28.67 3.04 10.86
CA LEU A 109 -28.06 2.02 9.97
C LEU A 109 -26.58 2.37 9.62
N LEU A 110 -26.20 3.63 9.77
CA LEU A 110 -24.85 4.17 9.60
C LEU A 110 -23.89 3.79 10.74
N ARG A 111 -24.37 3.26 11.87
CA ARG A 111 -23.53 2.65 12.92
C ARG A 111 -22.80 1.39 12.43
N TYR A 112 -23.36 0.67 11.45
CA TYR A 112 -22.70 -0.46 10.81
C TYR A 112 -21.57 -0.01 9.85
N LEU A 113 -21.68 1.20 9.29
CA LEU A 113 -20.65 1.80 8.43
C LEU A 113 -19.52 2.47 9.23
N ASN A 114 -19.80 2.89 10.48
CA ASN A 114 -18.82 3.45 11.41
C ASN A 114 -18.81 2.67 12.75
N PRO A 115 -18.19 1.48 12.79
CA PRO A 115 -18.17 0.62 13.97
C PRO A 115 -17.26 1.13 15.11
N GLY A 116 -16.34 2.05 14.83
CA GLY A 116 -15.40 2.55 15.83
C GLY A 116 -14.50 3.68 15.32
N PRO A 117 -13.69 4.28 16.21
CA PRO A 117 -12.75 5.36 15.87
C PRO A 117 -11.75 4.93 14.80
N PHE A 118 -11.26 5.89 14.01
CA PHE A 118 -10.35 5.62 12.89
C PHE A 118 -9.12 4.81 13.32
N ASN A 119 -8.96 3.65 12.71
CA ASN A 119 -7.97 2.66 13.13
C ASN A 119 -6.67 2.78 12.34
N LYS A 120 -5.53 2.51 12.99
CA LYS A 120 -4.23 2.33 12.33
C LYS A 120 -4.31 1.33 11.17
N LYS A 121 -5.10 0.25 11.33
CA LYS A 121 -5.32 -0.76 10.30
C LYS A 121 -6.07 -0.25 9.06
N GLU A 122 -7.11 0.56 9.26
CA GLU A 122 -7.87 1.18 8.16
C GLU A 122 -6.97 2.15 7.38
N ASN A 123 -6.13 2.92 8.09
CA ASN A 123 -5.17 3.82 7.46
C ASN A 123 -4.13 3.08 6.60
N VAL A 124 -3.54 2.01 7.13
CA VAL A 124 -2.58 1.17 6.39
C VAL A 124 -3.24 0.54 5.17
N PHE A 125 -4.48 0.06 5.30
CA PHE A 125 -5.25 -0.48 4.18
C PHE A 125 -5.44 0.55 3.05
N ILE A 126 -5.83 1.79 3.39
CA ILE A 126 -5.97 2.89 2.42
C ILE A 126 -4.63 3.19 1.72
N ILE A 127 -3.52 3.23 2.45
CA ILE A 127 -2.19 3.52 1.89
C ILE A 127 -1.77 2.44 0.89
N ILE A 128 -1.95 1.16 1.23
CA ILE A 128 -1.63 0.04 0.34
C ILE A 128 -2.48 0.10 -0.92
N MET A 129 -3.79 0.32 -0.76
CA MET A 129 -4.73 0.43 -1.88
C MET A 129 -4.38 1.59 -2.82
N SER A 130 -4.04 2.75 -2.26
CA SER A 130 -3.63 3.93 -3.03
C SER A 130 -2.28 3.71 -3.71
N SER A 131 -1.31 3.10 -3.03
CA SER A 131 0.01 2.80 -3.60
C SER A 131 -0.08 1.78 -4.75
N ALA A 132 -0.95 0.77 -4.65
CA ALA A 132 -1.12 -0.23 -5.70
C ALA A 132 -1.69 0.39 -7.00
N ALA A 133 -2.47 1.46 -6.90
CA ALA A 133 -3.08 2.13 -8.06
C ALA A 133 -2.09 2.92 -8.93
N ALA A 134 -0.90 3.28 -8.41
CA ALA A 134 0.13 3.93 -9.21
C ALA A 134 0.76 3.00 -10.25
N ASN A 135 0.67 1.69 -10.04
CA ASN A 135 1.31 0.71 -10.92
C ASN A 135 0.48 0.52 -12.20
N SER A 136 1.06 0.90 -13.34
CA SER A 136 0.42 0.72 -14.64
C SER A 136 0.62 -0.69 -15.18
N ALA A 137 -0.43 -1.29 -15.76
CA ALA A 137 -0.37 -2.62 -16.36
C ALA A 137 0.17 -2.56 -17.80
N LEU A 138 1.22 -3.34 -18.08
CA LEU A 138 1.89 -3.41 -19.40
C LEU A 138 0.92 -3.78 -20.54
N ALA A 139 -0.07 -4.62 -20.24
CA ALA A 139 -1.08 -5.02 -21.21
C ALA A 139 -1.94 -3.85 -21.73
N THR A 140 -1.96 -2.69 -21.05
CA THR A 140 -2.68 -1.49 -21.51
C THR A 140 -2.09 -0.95 -22.81
N GLU A 141 -0.77 -1.01 -22.97
CA GLU A 141 -0.07 -0.52 -24.17
C GLU A 141 -0.37 -1.43 -25.38
N VAL A 142 -0.38 -2.74 -25.16
CA VAL A 142 -0.75 -3.74 -26.18
C VAL A 142 -2.20 -3.56 -26.62
N LEU A 143 -3.12 -3.32 -25.68
CA LEU A 143 -4.52 -3.02 -26.00
C LEU A 143 -4.67 -1.72 -26.80
N ALA A 144 -3.90 -0.68 -26.47
CA ALA A 144 -3.92 0.57 -27.22
C ALA A 144 -3.47 0.36 -28.68
N VAL A 145 -2.42 -0.43 -28.91
CA VAL A 145 -1.95 -0.80 -30.26
C VAL A 145 -3.02 -1.60 -31.01
N GLN A 146 -3.68 -2.56 -30.35
CA GLN A 146 -4.72 -3.38 -30.98
C GLN A 146 -5.92 -2.53 -31.43
N CYS A 147 -6.36 -1.59 -30.60
CA CYS A 147 -7.44 -0.66 -30.93
C CYS A 147 -7.04 0.31 -32.05
N LEU A 148 -5.78 0.78 -32.08
CA LEU A 148 -5.29 1.75 -33.05
C LEU A 148 -5.06 1.16 -34.44
N TYR A 149 -4.40 0.01 -34.53
CA TYR A 149 -3.97 -0.56 -35.81
C TYR A 149 -4.97 -1.55 -36.42
N TYR A 150 -5.71 -2.29 -35.58
CA TYR A 150 -6.61 -3.34 -36.06
C TYR A 150 -8.10 -2.98 -35.95
N ASN A 151 -8.43 -1.84 -35.33
CA ASN A 151 -9.81 -1.34 -35.14
C ASN A 151 -10.76 -2.38 -34.49
N ILE A 152 -10.22 -3.37 -33.77
CA ILE A 152 -11.02 -4.38 -33.06
C ILE A 152 -11.37 -3.81 -31.69
N THR A 153 -12.64 -3.48 -31.48
CA THR A 153 -13.15 -3.03 -30.18
C THR A 153 -13.42 -4.24 -29.28
N LEU A 154 -12.52 -4.50 -28.34
CA LEU A 154 -12.76 -5.48 -27.29
C LEU A 154 -13.82 -4.95 -26.31
N ASN A 155 -14.69 -5.85 -25.84
CA ASN A 155 -15.65 -5.50 -24.80
C ASN A 155 -14.88 -5.08 -23.53
N ALA A 156 -15.31 -3.98 -22.89
CA ALA A 156 -14.60 -3.41 -21.74
C ALA A 156 -14.34 -4.46 -20.65
N VAL A 157 -15.34 -5.30 -20.36
CA VAL A 157 -15.22 -6.40 -19.38
C VAL A 157 -14.07 -7.36 -19.73
N SER A 158 -13.94 -7.74 -20.99
CA SER A 158 -12.88 -8.62 -21.46
C SER A 158 -11.50 -7.95 -21.36
N SER A 159 -11.42 -6.65 -21.63
CA SER A 159 -10.18 -5.87 -21.46
C SER A 159 -9.75 -5.79 -19.99
N ILE A 160 -10.67 -5.54 -19.06
CA ILE A 160 -10.36 -5.52 -17.62
C ILE A 160 -9.87 -6.90 -17.15
N PHE A 161 -10.54 -7.97 -17.58
CA PHE A 161 -10.14 -9.33 -17.18
C PHE A 161 -8.77 -9.72 -17.75
N LEU A 162 -8.47 -9.29 -18.99
CA LEU A 162 -7.15 -9.47 -19.59
C LEU A 162 -6.05 -8.71 -18.82
N LEU A 163 -6.30 -7.44 -18.47
CA LEU A 163 -5.39 -6.63 -17.67
C LEU A 163 -5.13 -7.25 -16.29
N PHE A 164 -6.17 -7.81 -15.66
CA PHE A 164 -6.03 -8.48 -14.37
C PHE A 164 -5.23 -9.78 -14.49
N SER A 165 -5.51 -10.60 -15.51
CA SER A 165 -4.78 -11.84 -15.77
C SER A 165 -3.30 -11.59 -16.08
N SER A 166 -2.94 -10.52 -16.79
CA SER A 166 -1.55 -10.24 -17.14
C SER A 166 -0.70 -9.94 -15.91
N GLN A 167 -1.25 -9.22 -14.92
CA GLN A 167 -0.53 -8.89 -13.70
C GLN A 167 -0.34 -10.12 -12.79
N LEU A 168 -1.33 -11.02 -12.73
CA LEU A 168 -1.22 -12.25 -11.95
C LEU A 168 -0.20 -13.22 -12.55
N LEU A 169 -0.22 -13.45 -13.87
CA LEU A 169 0.72 -14.36 -14.53
C LEU A 169 2.17 -13.87 -14.43
N GLY A 170 2.41 -12.56 -14.54
CA GLY A 170 3.75 -11.98 -14.42
C GLY A 170 4.42 -12.29 -13.07
N CYS A 171 3.68 -12.11 -11.97
CA CYS A 171 4.19 -12.42 -10.63
C CYS A 171 4.43 -13.93 -10.43
N ILE A 172 3.54 -14.78 -10.96
CA ILE A 172 3.65 -16.24 -10.83
C ILE A 172 4.89 -16.77 -11.56
N VAL A 173 5.15 -16.31 -12.79
CA VAL A 173 6.30 -16.75 -13.58
C VAL A 173 7.62 -16.29 -12.94
N LEU A 174 7.68 -15.05 -12.45
CA LEU A 174 8.86 -14.54 -11.75
C LEU A 174 9.14 -15.35 -10.47
N ALA A 175 8.11 -15.56 -9.64
CA ALA A 175 8.24 -16.33 -8.40
C ALA A 175 8.65 -17.79 -8.67
N TYR A 176 8.07 -18.43 -9.68
CA TYR A 176 8.44 -19.79 -10.09
C TYR A 176 9.89 -19.86 -10.61
N SER A 177 10.31 -18.86 -11.40
CA SER A 177 11.68 -18.79 -11.91
C SER A 177 12.72 -18.56 -10.82
N LEU A 178 12.37 -17.88 -9.72
CA LEU A 178 13.25 -17.70 -8.56
C LEU A 178 13.30 -18.93 -7.65
N LEU A 179 12.21 -19.71 -7.57
CA LEU A 179 12.17 -20.97 -6.81
C LEU A 179 13.00 -22.08 -7.46
N HIS A 180 13.14 -22.06 -8.79
CA HIS A 180 13.89 -23.07 -9.55
C HIS A 180 15.08 -22.44 -10.31
N PRO A 181 16.15 -22.00 -9.61
CA PRO A 181 17.31 -21.33 -10.23
C PRO A 181 18.11 -22.23 -11.20
N SER A 182 17.85 -23.53 -11.21
CA SER A 182 18.53 -24.50 -12.07
C SER A 182 17.93 -24.62 -13.48
N LEU A 183 16.74 -24.04 -13.72
CA LEU A 183 16.14 -23.93 -15.05
C LEU A 183 16.37 -22.51 -15.57
N LYS A 184 17.59 -22.19 -16.02
CA LYS A 184 17.79 -21.00 -16.84
C LYS A 184 17.19 -21.27 -18.22
N PRO A 185 16.09 -20.62 -18.64
CA PRO A 185 15.78 -20.61 -20.06
C PRO A 185 16.91 -19.86 -20.78
N GLN A 186 17.50 -20.47 -21.82
CA GLN A 186 18.49 -19.82 -22.70
C GLN A 186 17.84 -18.76 -23.60
N THR A 187 17.02 -17.86 -23.06
CA THR A 187 16.27 -16.86 -23.83
C THR A 187 16.52 -15.43 -23.35
N THR A 188 17.65 -15.17 -22.69
CA THR A 188 18.12 -13.81 -22.35
C THR A 188 19.05 -13.20 -23.41
N ALA A 189 19.18 -13.82 -24.59
CA ALA A 189 19.97 -13.29 -25.71
C ALA A 189 19.13 -12.63 -26.83
N MET A 190 17.79 -12.64 -26.73
CA MET A 190 16.93 -12.05 -27.76
C MET A 190 15.86 -11.17 -27.12
N GLY A 191 16.09 -9.85 -27.14
CA GLY A 191 15.01 -8.88 -26.95
C GLY A 191 14.85 -8.27 -25.56
N LEU A 192 15.94 -7.80 -24.94
CA LEU A 192 15.86 -6.59 -24.13
C LEU A 192 15.82 -5.40 -25.10
N ALA A 193 14.69 -5.23 -25.78
CA ALA A 193 14.39 -4.06 -26.60
C ALA A 193 12.88 -3.84 -26.57
N VAL A 194 12.53 -2.61 -26.19
CA VAL A 194 11.20 -2.02 -25.94
C VAL A 194 10.72 -2.15 -24.51
#